data_AF-A0A9Q0GLG6-F1
#
_entry.id   AF-A0A9Q0GLG6-F1
#
_cell.length_a   1.000
_cell.length_b   1.000
_cell.length_c   1.000
_cell.angle_alpha   90.00
_cell.angle_beta   90.00
_cell.angle_gamma   90.00
#
_symmetry.space_group_name_H-M   'P 1'
#
loop_
_entity.id
_entity.type
_entity.pdbx_description
1 polymer ?
#
loop_
_entity_poly.entity_id
_entity_poly.type
_entity_poly.pdbx_seq_one_letter_code
_entity_poly.pdbx_strand_id
1 'polypeptide(L)'
;MTVAASTPSRAQTLSLFRSLLRIARDFSDYNIRYYIKQRTIDGFRHNSKLTDPSAISSAFSDGKSQLEVAKRQAVVYSFVVCTPNIAAASDMLDPERARRKGLKLI
;
A
#
# COMPACT_ATOMS: atom_id res chain seq x y z
N MET A 1 15.34 4.90 28.90
CA MET A 1 16.51 4.65 28.03
C MET A 1 16.42 5.58 26.84
N THR A 2 17.27 6.60 26.77
CA THR A 2 17.29 7.60 25.69
C THR A 2 18.11 7.04 24.52
N VAL A 3 17.44 6.61 23.45
CA VAL A 3 18.11 6.23 22.21
C VAL A 3 18.71 7.51 21.63
N ALA A 4 20.04 7.64 21.65
CA ALA A 4 20.72 8.72 20.95
C ALA A 4 20.31 8.66 19.47
N ALA A 5 19.54 9.65 19.03
CA ALA A 5 19.03 9.74 17.67
C ALA A 5 20.19 10.01 16.72
N SER A 6 20.78 8.95 16.15
CA SER A 6 21.72 9.10 15.05
C SER A 6 20.99 9.70 13.86
N THR A 7 21.43 10.85 13.36
CA THR A 7 20.89 11.45 12.14
C THR A 7 21.05 10.46 10.99
N PRO A 8 19.96 10.07 10.31
CA PRO A 8 20.04 9.14 9.19
C PRO A 8 20.88 9.76 8.06
N SER A 9 21.73 8.94 7.45
CA SER A 9 22.53 9.40 6.32
C SER A 9 21.66 9.65 5.09
N ARG A 10 22.11 10.51 4.17
CA ARG A 10 21.41 10.78 2.90
C ARG A 10 21.08 9.49 2.14
N ALA A 11 21.99 8.51 2.16
CA ALA A 11 21.78 7.22 1.52
C ALA A 11 20.63 6.42 2.17
N GLN A 12 20.53 6.43 3.50
CA GLN A 12 19.44 5.77 4.23
C GLN A 12 18.09 6.43 3.93
N THR A 13 18.02 7.76 3.92
CA THR A 13 16.81 8.52 3.58
C THR A 13 16.34 8.21 2.15
N LEU A 14 17.27 8.19 1.18
CA LEU A 14 16.94 7.84 -0.20
C LEU A 14 16.55 6.37 -0.37
N SER A 15 17.14 5.46 0.42
CA SER A 15 16.75 4.05 0.43
C SER A 15 15.32 3.87 0.93
N LEU A 16 14.94 4.58 2.00
CA LEU A 16 13.57 4.59 2.53
C LEU A 16 12.59 5.13 1.49
N PHE A 17 12.91 6.26 0.85
CA PHE A 17 12.10 6.84 -0.22
C PHE A 17 11.84 5.86 -1.36
N ARG A 18 12.90 5.21 -1.87
CA ARG A 18 12.78 4.21 -2.94
C ARG A 18 11.99 2.98 -2.51
N SER A 19 12.10 2.59 -1.24
CA SER A 19 11.35 1.46 -0.68
C SER A 19 9.85 1.76 -0.64
N LEU A 20 9.45 2.96 -0.20
CA LEU A 20 8.05 3.41 -0.22
C LEU A 20 7.49 3.45 -1.64
N LEU A 21 8.25 3.99 -2.60
CA LEU A 21 7.83 4.01 -4.01
C LEU A 21 7.75 2.61 -4.62
N ARG A 22 8.56 1.66 -4.15
CA ARG A 22 8.51 0.27 -4.62
C ARG A 22 7.20 -0.39 -4.20
N ILE A 23 6.84 -0.28 -2.92
CA ILE A 23 5.57 -0.80 -2.39
C ILE A 23 4.37 -0.15 -3.06
N ALA A 24 4.45 1.14 -3.37
CA ALA A 24 3.40 1.82 -4.12
C ALA A 24 3.11 1.18 -5.49
N ARG A 25 4.04 0.39 -6.07
CA ARG A 25 3.81 -0.33 -7.34
C ARG A 25 3.18 -1.71 -7.13
N ASP A 26 3.24 -2.25 -5.93
CA ASP A 26 2.69 -3.58 -5.62
C ASP A 26 1.15 -3.55 -5.53
N PHE A 27 0.55 -2.36 -5.37
CA PHE A 27 -0.90 -2.21 -5.42
C PHE A 27 -1.43 -2.24 -6.85
N SER A 28 -2.44 -3.07 -7.12
CA SER A 28 -3.11 -3.16 -8.42
C SER A 28 -4.07 -2.00 -8.70
N ASP A 29 -4.60 -1.35 -7.66
CA ASP A 29 -5.50 -0.20 -7.78
C ASP A 29 -4.74 1.11 -8.06
N TYR A 30 -5.09 1.79 -9.16
CA TYR A 30 -4.49 3.06 -9.55
C TYR A 30 -4.59 4.14 -8.47
N ASN A 31 -5.75 4.28 -7.83
CA ASN A 31 -6.00 5.34 -6.85
C ASN A 31 -5.08 5.18 -5.65
N ILE A 32 -4.89 3.94 -5.21
CA ILE A 32 -4.01 3.60 -4.09
C ILE A 32 -2.54 3.85 -4.48
N ARG A 33 -2.12 3.36 -5.67
CA ARG A 33 -0.76 3.63 -6.18
C ARG A 33 -0.46 5.12 -6.25
N TYR A 34 -1.37 5.88 -6.82
CA TYR A 34 -1.25 7.33 -7.01
C TYR A 34 -1.18 8.04 -5.65
N TYR A 35 -2.08 7.70 -4.73
CA TYR A 35 -2.12 8.28 -3.38
C TYR A 35 -0.83 8.02 -2.61
N ILE A 36 -0.35 6.77 -2.56
CA ILE A 36 0.89 6.42 -1.84
C ILE A 36 2.09 7.14 -2.45
N LYS A 37 2.17 7.22 -3.78
CA LYS A 37 3.22 7.95 -4.49
C LYS A 37 3.21 9.43 -4.13
N GLN A 38 2.07 10.10 -4.23
CA GLN A 38 1.97 11.53 -3.90
C GLN A 38 2.25 11.78 -2.43
N ARG A 39 1.64 11.00 -1.52
CA ARG A 39 1.87 11.13 -0.09
C ARG A 39 3.34 10.98 0.28
N THR A 40 4.04 10.05 -0.37
CA THR A 40 5.48 9.86 -0.18
C THR A 40 6.26 11.07 -0.69
N ILE A 41 5.99 11.54 -1.91
CA ILE A 41 6.70 12.70 -2.49
C ILE A 41 6.47 13.95 -1.63
N ASP A 42 5.23 14.23 -1.26
CA ASP A 42 4.85 15.39 -0.46
C ASP A 42 5.45 15.32 0.93
N GLY A 43 5.43 14.16 1.59
CA GLY A 43 6.08 13.97 2.88
C GLY A 43 7.58 14.27 2.84
N PHE A 44 8.30 13.78 1.84
CA PHE A 44 9.73 14.06 1.71
C PHE A 44 10.02 15.51 1.31
N ARG A 45 9.16 16.13 0.50
CA ARG A 45 9.26 17.56 0.17
C ARG A 45 9.03 18.45 1.38
N HIS A 46 8.02 18.15 2.20
CA HIS A 46 7.73 18.92 3.41
C HIS A 46 8.88 18.84 4.42
N ASN A 47 9.47 17.65 4.57
CA ASN A 47 10.60 17.42 5.48
C ASN A 47 11.97 17.84 4.90
N SER A 48 12.04 18.28 3.63
CA SER A 48 13.32 18.61 2.97
C SER A 48 14.03 19.83 3.55
N LYS A 49 13.29 20.73 4.21
CA LYS A 49 13.80 21.95 4.83
C LYS A 49 14.13 21.78 6.32
N LEU A 50 13.92 20.58 6.87
CA LEU A 50 14.25 20.31 8.26
C LEU A 50 15.77 20.36 8.44
N THR A 51 16.22 21.19 9.38
CA THR A 51 17.63 21.36 9.71
C THR A 51 17.97 20.74 11.08
N ASP A 52 16.96 20.57 11.94
CA ASP A 52 17.12 19.97 13.26
C ASP A 52 17.36 18.44 13.16
N PRO A 53 18.51 17.93 13.64
CA PRO A 53 18.82 16.50 13.67
C PRO A 53 17.77 15.63 14.37
N SER A 54 17.15 16.14 15.43
CA SER A 54 16.14 15.39 16.20
C SER A 54 14.86 15.21 15.38
N ALA A 55 14.37 16.29 14.78
CA ALA A 55 13.23 16.25 13.86
C ALA A 55 13.48 15.34 12.65
N ILE A 56 14.69 15.35 12.08
CA ILE A 56 15.05 14.46 10.96
C ILE A 56 14.97 12.99 11.38
N SER A 57 15.49 12.65 12.57
CA SER A 57 15.44 11.28 13.08
C SER A 57 14.02 10.82 13.36
N SER A 58 13.18 11.69 13.94
CA SER A 58 11.76 11.42 14.16
C SER A 58 11.03 11.17 12.84
N ALA A 59 11.15 12.09 11.86
CA ALA A 59 10.51 11.95 10.56
C ALA A 59 10.96 10.69 9.81
N PHE A 60 12.22 10.30 9.97
CA PHE A 60 12.74 9.05 9.39
C PHE A 60 12.18 7.80 10.08
N SER A 61 12.04 7.82 11.41
CA SER A 61 11.37 6.76 12.17
C SER A 61 9.89 6.63 11.77
N ASP A 62 9.20 7.75 11.62
CA ASP A 62 7.80 7.78 11.16
C ASP A 62 7.66 7.21 9.75
N GLY A 63 8.57 7.58 8.84
CA GLY A 63 8.61 7.02 7.49
C GLY A 63 8.85 5.51 7.46
N LYS A 64 9.69 4.98 8.36
CA LYS A 64 9.86 3.52 8.54
C LYS A 64 8.59 2.85 9.05
N SER A 65 7.90 3.45 10.01
CA SER A 65 6.63 2.93 10.51
C SER A 65 5.58 2.87 9.38
N GLN A 66 5.48 3.94 8.58
CA GLN A 66 4.59 3.98 7.42
C GLN A 66 4.93 2.93 6.36
N LEU A 67 6.23 2.66 6.14
CA LEU A 67 6.69 1.60 5.23
C LEU A 67 6.15 0.23 5.68
N GLU A 68 6.25 -0.09 6.97
CA GLU A 68 5.76 -1.36 7.50
C GLU A 68 4.24 -1.50 7.41
N VAL A 69 3.50 -0.41 7.65
CA VAL A 69 2.05 -0.39 7.45
C VAL A 69 1.71 -0.61 5.97
N ALA A 70 2.37 0.09 5.06
CA ALA A 70 2.14 -0.05 3.62
C ALA A 70 2.41 -1.48 3.12
N LYS A 71 3.47 -2.14 3.62
CA LYS A 71 3.74 -3.56 3.31
C LYS A 71 2.61 -4.48 3.76
N ARG A 72 2.10 -4.29 4.99
CA ARG A 72 0.98 -5.09 5.50
C ARG A 72 -0.26 -4.90 4.62
N GLN A 73 -0.56 -3.66 4.24
CA GLN A 73 -1.68 -3.36 3.37
C GLN A 73 -1.51 -4.00 1.99
N ALA A 74 -0.31 -3.97 1.39
CA ALA A 74 -0.06 -4.61 0.11
C ALA A 74 -0.40 -6.12 0.12
N VAL A 75 -0.10 -6.82 1.22
CA VAL A 75 -0.45 -8.25 1.40
C VAL A 75 -1.97 -8.45 1.54
N VAL A 76 -2.66 -7.57 2.27
CA VAL A 76 -4.12 -7.66 2.41
C VAL A 76 -4.81 -7.44 1.07
N TYR A 77 -4.39 -6.41 0.33
CA TYR A 77 -4.97 -6.09 -0.98
C TYR A 77 -4.72 -7.17 -2.02
N SER A 78 -3.55 -7.82 -2.00
CA SER A 78 -3.28 -8.92 -2.93
C SER A 78 -4.21 -10.13 -2.68
N PHE A 79 -4.57 -10.38 -1.42
CA PHE A 79 -5.50 -11.47 -1.07
C PHE A 79 -6.95 -11.15 -1.46
N VAL A 80 -7.42 -9.93 -1.17
CA VAL A 80 -8.81 -9.50 -1.45
C VAL A 80 -9.13 -9.46 -2.94
N VAL A 81 -8.15 -9.12 -3.79
CA VAL A 81 -8.31 -9.15 -5.25
C VAL A 81 -8.37 -10.59 -5.78
N CYS A 82 -7.75 -11.55 -5.07
CA CYS A 82 -7.67 -12.94 -5.50
C CYS A 82 -8.85 -13.80 -5.03
N THR A 83 -9.66 -13.31 -4.09
CA THR A 83 -10.94 -13.94 -3.76
C THR A 83 -12.01 -13.39 -4.69
N PRO A 84 -12.58 -14.18 -5.62
CA PRO A 84 -13.81 -13.76 -6.28
C PRO A 84 -14.84 -13.50 -5.19
N ASN A 85 -15.56 -12.39 -5.33
CA ASN A 85 -16.62 -11.96 -4.43
C ASN A 85 -17.46 -13.18 -4.02
N ILE A 86 -17.72 -13.41 -2.73
CA ILE A 86 -18.50 -14.58 -2.27
C ILE A 86 -19.87 -14.61 -2.95
N ALA A 87 -20.39 -13.44 -3.35
CA ALA A 87 -21.58 -13.30 -4.19
C ALA A 87 -21.48 -14.02 -5.56
N ALA A 88 -20.30 -14.00 -6.20
CA ALA A 88 -20.05 -14.71 -7.46
C ALA A 88 -19.92 -16.23 -7.23
N ALA A 89 -19.44 -16.66 -6.05
CA ALA A 89 -19.40 -18.07 -5.68
C ALA A 89 -20.81 -18.61 -5.35
N SER A 90 -21.68 -17.80 -4.72
CA SER A 90 -23.08 -18.18 -4.48
C SER A 90 -23.89 -18.27 -5.77
N ASP A 91 -23.59 -17.45 -6.78
CA ASP A 91 -24.24 -17.54 -8.10
C ASP A 91 -23.83 -18.81 -8.89
N MET A 92 -22.72 -19.46 -8.51
CA MET A 92 -22.25 -20.69 -9.16
C MET A 92 -22.80 -21.98 -8.50
N LEU A 93 -23.42 -21.89 -7.32
CA LEU A 93 -23.96 -23.02 -6.57
C LEU A 93 -25.50 -23.17 -6.67
N ASP A 94 -26.17 -22.39 -7.52
CA ASP A 94 -27.62 -22.43 -7.70
C ASP A 94 -28.04 -23.09 -9.03
N PRO A 95 -28.37 -24.40 -9.05
CA PRO A 95 -28.79 -25.11 -10.26
C PRO A 95 -30.14 -24.63 -10.82
N GLU A 96 -30.94 -23.88 -10.06
CA GLU A 96 -32.27 -23.43 -10.48
C GLU A 96 -32.24 -22.21 -11.42
N ARG A 97 -31.14 -21.45 -11.42
CA ARG A 97 -30.99 -20.28 -12.31
C ARG A 97 -30.67 -20.67 -13.76
N ALA A 98 -30.14 -21.88 -13.98
CA ALA A 98 -29.87 -22.43 -15.31
C ALA A 98 -31.15 -22.78 -16.10
N ARG A 99 -32.25 -23.16 -15.42
CA ARG A 99 -33.56 -23.40 -16.08
C ARG A 99 -34.26 -22.12 -16.53
N ARG A 100 -33.94 -20.96 -15.95
CA ARG A 100 -34.65 -19.69 -16.21
C ARG A 100 -34.13 -18.97 -17.46
N LYS A 101 -32.91 -19.27 -17.93
CA LYS A 101 -32.40 -18.83 -19.23
C LYS A 101 -32.78 -19.86 -20.29
N GLY A 102 -34.03 -19.81 -20.74
CA GLY A 102 -34.59 -20.74 -21.72
C GLY A 102 -33.78 -20.83 -23.01
N LEU A 103 -32.83 -21.77 -23.06
CA LEU A 103 -32.37 -22.36 -24.31
C LEU A 103 -33.55 -23.16 -24.86
N LYS A 104 -34.31 -22.55 -25.77
CA LYS A 104 -35.15 -23.32 -26.69
C LYS A 104 -34.18 -24.17 -27.52
N LEU A 105 -34.15 -25.47 -27.22
CA LEU A 105 -33.60 -26.48 -28.11
C LEU A 105 -34.58 -26.59 -29.30
N ILE A 106 -34.30 -25.85 -30.38
CA ILE A 106 -34.76 -26.14 -31.73
C ILE A 106 -33.59 -25.83 -32.67
#